data_AF-A0A7C9CNV8-F1
#
_entry.id   AF-A0A7C9CNV8-F1
#
_cell.length_a   1.000
_cell.length_b   1.000
_cell.length_c   1.000
_cell.angle_alpha   90.00
_cell.angle_beta   90.00
_cell.angle_gamma   90.00
#
_symmetry.space_group_name_H-M   'P 1'
#
loop_
_entity.id
_entity.type
_entity.pdbx_description
1 polymer ?
#
loop_
_entity_poly.entity_id
_entity_poly.type
_entity_poly.pdbx_seq_one_letter_code
_entity_poly.pdbx_strand_id
1 'polypeptide(L)'
;MNSQASDADTTRLTKLAAFQKKALEHALSFPSVERIVYSTCSVHQIENEDVIESVLPLALRNGFQLASPFPLWPRRGLPVFQGSEHLLRMDPVEDKEGFFIAVFVREKKDERSTLPVDDAHEVRALKRHRRRKILPCTRISKMWLHSLMSSRR
;
A
#
# COMPACT_ATOMS: atom_id res chain seq x y z
N MET A 1 37.45 24.40 -4.90
CA MET A 1 37.30 23.01 -5.38
C MET A 1 36.46 22.26 -4.35
N ASN A 2 35.23 21.81 -4.68
CA ASN A 2 34.35 21.09 -3.73
C ASN A 2 33.65 19.87 -4.39
N SER A 3 34.24 19.31 -5.46
CA SER A 3 33.56 18.35 -6.33
C SER A 3 33.72 16.87 -5.92
N GLN A 4 34.49 16.55 -4.88
CA GLN A 4 34.72 15.17 -4.43
C GLN A 4 33.76 14.69 -3.35
N ALA A 5 33.20 15.59 -2.53
CA ALA A 5 32.24 15.22 -1.48
C ALA A 5 30.93 14.69 -2.09
N SER A 6 30.44 15.34 -3.15
CA SER A 6 29.19 14.94 -3.82
C SER A 6 29.27 13.55 -4.47
N ASP A 7 30.41 13.19 -5.06
CA ASP A 7 30.54 11.93 -5.80
C ASP A 7 30.72 10.71 -4.88
N ALA A 8 31.38 10.91 -3.73
CA ALA A 8 31.44 9.90 -2.68
C ALA A 8 30.06 9.65 -2.05
N ASP A 9 29.28 10.72 -1.83
CA ASP A 9 27.93 10.64 -1.27
C ASP A 9 26.94 9.97 -2.23
N THR A 10 26.96 10.31 -3.52
CA THR A 10 26.13 9.64 -4.55
C THR A 10 26.50 8.17 -4.69
N THR A 11 27.79 7.83 -4.64
CA THR A 11 28.26 6.44 -4.66
C THR A 11 27.73 5.67 -3.45
N ARG A 12 27.77 6.27 -2.26
CA ARG A 12 27.26 5.65 -1.04
C ARG A 12 25.75 5.45 -1.10
N LEU A 13 24.99 6.46 -1.53
CA LEU A 13 23.54 6.39 -1.72
C LEU A 13 23.16 5.29 -2.72
N THR A 14 23.88 5.21 -3.85
CA THR A 14 23.63 4.18 -4.88
C THR A 14 23.84 2.77 -4.34
N LYS A 15 24.91 2.55 -3.56
CA LYS A 15 25.18 1.25 -2.93
C LYS A 15 24.09 0.87 -1.93
N LEU A 16 23.61 1.84 -1.16
CA LEU A 16 22.54 1.65 -0.19
C LEU A 16 21.20 1.32 -0.87
N ALA A 17 20.82 2.07 -1.91
CA ALA A 17 19.64 1.78 -2.73
C ALA A 17 19.70 0.39 -3.36
N ALA A 18 20.87 -0.04 -3.85
CA ALA A 18 21.06 -1.38 -4.39
C ALA A 18 20.85 -2.48 -3.33
N PHE A 19 21.26 -2.23 -2.08
CA PHE A 19 21.01 -3.15 -0.97
C PHE A 19 19.52 -3.18 -0.59
N GLN A 20 18.88 -2.01 -0.46
CA GLN A 20 17.45 -1.87 -0.18
C GLN A 20 16.60 -2.61 -1.22
N LYS A 21 16.92 -2.43 -2.51
CA LYS A 21 16.31 -3.17 -3.63
C LYS A 21 16.41 -4.68 -3.42
N LYS A 22 17.62 -5.21 -3.21
CA LYS A 22 17.82 -6.67 -3.02
C LYS A 22 17.03 -7.21 -1.83
N ALA A 23 16.97 -6.48 -0.72
CA ALA A 23 16.20 -6.86 0.45
C ALA A 23 14.70 -6.90 0.14
N LEU A 24 14.18 -5.91 -0.59
CA LEU A 24 12.78 -5.84 -0.99
C LEU A 24 12.42 -6.94 -2.00
N GLU A 25 13.27 -7.21 -2.98
CA GLU A 25 13.10 -8.34 -3.91
C GLU A 25 13.05 -9.69 -3.16
N HIS A 26 13.90 -9.87 -2.15
CA HIS A 26 13.87 -11.06 -1.30
C HIS A 26 12.55 -11.16 -0.53
N ALA A 27 12.09 -10.07 0.09
CA ALA A 27 10.81 -10.05 0.79
C ALA A 27 9.62 -10.38 -0.14
N LEU A 28 9.62 -9.85 -1.36
CA LEU A 28 8.60 -10.12 -2.39
C LEU A 28 8.59 -11.58 -2.87
N SER A 29 9.66 -12.35 -2.62
CA SER A 29 9.75 -13.75 -3.02
C SER A 29 9.05 -14.70 -2.05
N PHE A 30 8.72 -14.27 -0.83
CA PHE A 30 8.10 -15.14 0.17
C PHE A 30 6.66 -15.54 -0.22
N PRO A 31 6.36 -16.85 -0.33
CA PRO A 31 5.10 -17.32 -0.90
C PRO A 31 3.88 -16.99 -0.03
N SER A 32 4.04 -17.02 1.30
CA SER A 32 2.94 -16.79 2.26
C SER A 32 2.80 -15.33 2.69
N VAL A 33 3.66 -14.42 2.22
CA VAL A 33 3.56 -12.99 2.58
C VAL A 33 2.41 -12.34 1.83
N GLU A 34 1.45 -11.78 2.56
CA GLU A 34 0.30 -11.09 1.96
C GLU A 34 0.51 -9.59 1.81
N ARG A 35 1.34 -8.97 2.67
CA ARG A 35 1.62 -7.53 2.62
C ARG A 35 3.07 -7.24 2.98
N ILE A 36 3.65 -6.26 2.30
CA ILE A 36 4.99 -5.77 2.56
C ILE A 36 4.91 -4.25 2.69
N VAL A 37 5.54 -3.72 3.73
CA VAL A 37 5.73 -2.28 3.89
C VAL A 37 7.21 -2.00 3.70
N TYR A 38 7.51 -1.15 2.73
CA TYR A 38 8.83 -0.57 2.55
C TYR A 38 8.81 0.85 3.10
N SER A 39 9.78 1.20 3.93
CA SER A 39 9.89 2.54 4.50
C SER A 39 11.33 2.96 4.72
N THR A 40 11.59 4.26 4.55
CA THR A 40 12.89 4.87 4.81
C THR A 40 12.68 6.19 5.56
N CYS A 41 13.70 6.62 6.30
CA CYS A 41 13.82 7.98 6.82
C CYS A 41 14.66 8.86 5.87
N SER A 42 14.41 8.75 4.56
CA SER A 42 15.14 9.46 3.52
C SER A 42 14.20 10.33 2.68
N VAL A 43 14.71 11.48 2.25
CA VAL A 43 14.03 12.35 1.26
C VAL A 43 14.47 12.04 -0.18
N HIS A 44 15.52 11.23 -0.35
CA HIS A 44 16.17 11.01 -1.63
C HIS A 44 15.40 10.00 -2.48
N GLN A 45 15.09 10.40 -3.71
CA GLN A 45 14.36 9.57 -4.68
C GLN A 45 15.05 8.21 -4.95
N ILE A 46 16.39 8.20 -4.97
CA ILE A 46 17.20 7.01 -5.25
C ILE A 46 16.95 5.85 -4.27
N GLU A 47 16.63 6.15 -3.01
CA GLU A 47 16.31 5.17 -1.98
C GLU A 47 14.81 4.91 -1.88
N ASN A 48 13.99 5.68 -2.61
CA ASN A 48 12.55 5.74 -2.45
C ASN A 48 11.88 5.27 -3.75
N GLU A 49 11.43 6.20 -4.59
CA GLU A 49 10.70 5.89 -5.81
C GLU A 49 11.50 5.01 -6.78
N ASP A 50 12.81 5.23 -6.92
CA ASP A 50 13.64 4.46 -7.84
C ASP A 50 13.77 2.99 -7.39
N VAL A 51 13.83 2.74 -6.07
CA VAL A 51 13.80 1.38 -5.51
C VAL A 51 12.47 0.73 -5.84
N ILE A 52 11.34 1.42 -5.59
CA ILE A 52 9.99 0.89 -5.85
C ILE A 52 9.79 0.59 -7.33
N GLU A 53 10.11 1.54 -8.20
CA GLU A 53 10.02 1.38 -9.66
C GLU A 53 10.78 0.13 -10.12
N SER A 54 12.02 -0.04 -9.61
CA SER A 54 12.88 -1.14 -10.02
C SER A 54 12.37 -2.53 -9.63
N VAL A 55 11.55 -2.64 -8.57
CA VAL A 55 11.00 -3.93 -8.10
C VAL A 55 9.58 -4.19 -8.58
N LEU A 56 8.87 -3.18 -9.09
CA LEU A 56 7.47 -3.32 -9.53
C LEU A 56 7.24 -4.48 -10.51
N PRO A 57 8.07 -4.68 -11.54
CA PRO A 57 7.88 -5.81 -12.44
C PRO A 57 7.97 -7.17 -11.73
N LEU A 58 8.84 -7.31 -10.73
CA LEU A 58 8.92 -8.53 -9.91
C LEU A 58 7.71 -8.67 -8.99
N ALA A 59 7.32 -7.58 -8.34
CA ALA A 59 6.16 -7.54 -7.45
C ALA A 59 4.89 -8.01 -8.19
N LEU A 60 4.65 -7.47 -9.40
CA LEU A 60 3.50 -7.83 -10.24
C LEU A 60 3.53 -9.31 -10.65
N ARG A 61 4.69 -9.84 -11.07
CA ARG A 61 4.83 -11.28 -11.37
C ARG A 61 4.52 -12.16 -10.16
N ASN A 62 4.88 -11.68 -8.97
CA ASN A 62 4.60 -12.36 -7.72
C ASN A 62 3.18 -12.03 -7.18
N GLY A 63 2.31 -11.37 -7.94
CA GLY A 63 0.92 -11.10 -7.55
C GLY A 63 0.74 -9.98 -6.53
N PHE A 64 1.74 -9.12 -6.34
CA PHE A 64 1.66 -7.92 -5.51
C PHE A 64 1.31 -6.69 -6.33
N GLN A 65 0.58 -5.77 -5.71
CA GLN A 65 0.29 -4.43 -6.25
C GLN A 65 0.52 -3.37 -5.17
N LEU A 66 0.78 -2.13 -5.59
CA LEU A 66 0.83 -0.99 -4.68
C LEU A 66 -0.57 -0.67 -4.16
N ALA A 67 -0.70 -0.53 -2.84
CA ALA A 67 -1.90 -0.04 -2.19
C ALA A 67 -1.76 1.44 -1.84
N SER A 68 -2.88 2.14 -1.67
CA SER A 68 -2.94 3.52 -1.18
C SER A 68 -3.24 3.56 0.32
N PRO A 69 -2.23 3.41 1.21
CA PRO A 69 -2.44 3.64 2.63
C PRO A 69 -2.77 5.12 2.89
N PHE A 70 -3.55 5.37 3.94
CA PHE A 70 -3.92 6.73 4.38
C PHE A 70 -4.43 7.64 3.24
N PRO A 71 -5.64 7.40 2.72
CA PRO A 71 -6.18 8.15 1.56
C PRO A 71 -6.28 9.66 1.79
N LEU A 72 -6.43 10.10 3.04
CA LEU A 72 -6.49 11.52 3.41
C LEU A 72 -5.10 12.18 3.54
N TRP A 73 -4.03 11.40 3.55
CA TRP A 73 -2.68 11.96 3.60
C TRP A 73 -2.39 12.71 2.30
N PRO A 74 -1.99 14.00 2.33
CA PRO A 74 -1.95 14.81 1.12
C PRO A 74 -0.69 14.57 0.27
N ARG A 75 0.45 14.29 0.92
CA ARG A 75 1.76 14.19 0.26
C ARG A 75 2.01 12.78 -0.28
N ARG A 76 2.09 12.67 -1.60
CA ARG A 76 2.37 11.40 -2.30
C ARG A 76 3.82 11.31 -2.79
N GLY A 77 4.18 10.18 -3.38
CA GLY A 77 5.45 9.99 -4.07
C GLY A 77 5.61 10.97 -5.24
N LEU A 78 6.87 11.19 -5.63
CA LEU A 78 7.19 11.99 -6.82
C LEU A 78 6.65 11.29 -8.08
N PRO A 79 6.12 12.03 -9.08
CA PRO A 79 5.47 11.45 -10.25
C PRO A 79 6.49 10.93 -11.28
N VAL A 80 7.34 9.97 -10.88
CA VAL A 80 8.42 9.42 -11.70
C VAL A 80 7.98 8.17 -12.47
N PHE A 81 6.99 7.44 -11.96
CA PHE A 81 6.39 6.28 -12.64
C PHE A 81 4.87 6.19 -12.36
N GLN A 82 4.14 5.42 -13.16
CA GLN A 82 2.69 5.20 -12.98
C GLN A 82 2.40 4.41 -11.69
N GLY A 83 1.62 4.99 -10.77
CA GLY A 83 1.35 4.41 -9.44
C GLY A 83 2.13 5.09 -8.31
N SER A 84 2.94 6.12 -8.62
CA SER A 84 3.64 6.92 -7.60
C SER A 84 2.67 7.63 -6.63
N GLU A 85 1.42 7.85 -7.05
CA GLU A 85 0.34 8.40 -6.22
C GLU A 85 -0.08 7.48 -5.07
N HIS A 86 0.31 6.20 -5.10
CA HIS A 86 0.08 5.24 -4.02
C HIS A 86 1.15 5.32 -2.92
N LEU A 87 2.27 6.00 -3.19
CA LEU A 87 3.38 6.16 -2.26
C LEU A 87 3.15 7.34 -1.34
N LEU A 88 3.78 7.33 -0.17
CA LEU A 88 3.69 8.44 0.80
C LEU A 88 5.05 9.08 1.02
N ARG A 89 5.04 10.40 1.14
CA ARG A 89 6.16 11.20 1.63
C ARG A 89 5.75 12.03 2.84
N MET A 90 6.69 12.22 3.77
CA MET A 90 6.65 13.22 4.84
C MET A 90 7.67 14.32 4.54
N ASP A 91 7.31 15.55 4.88
CA ASP A 91 8.13 16.71 4.64
C ASP A 91 9.06 16.94 5.84
N PRO A 92 10.38 17.08 5.66
CA PRO A 92 11.30 17.25 6.78
C PRO A 92 11.12 18.55 7.57
N VAL A 93 10.53 19.59 6.97
CA VAL A 93 10.28 20.89 7.62
C VAL A 93 9.04 20.82 8.50
N GLU A 94 7.97 20.16 8.04
CA GLU A 94 6.75 19.98 8.83
C GLU A 94 6.80 18.78 9.80
N ASP A 95 7.47 17.69 9.41
CA ASP A 95 7.45 16.38 10.08
C ASP A 95 8.77 16.04 10.80
N LYS A 96 9.73 16.98 10.86
CA LYS A 96 11.07 16.91 11.48
C LYS A 96 12.08 15.96 10.80
N GLU A 97 11.63 14.84 10.28
CA GLU A 97 12.44 13.88 9.52
C GLU A 97 11.72 13.54 8.20
N GLY A 98 12.47 13.47 7.11
CA GLY A 98 11.91 12.99 5.84
C GLY A 98 11.60 11.51 5.93
N PHE A 99 10.37 11.10 5.60
CA PHE A 99 9.96 9.70 5.66
C PHE A 99 9.25 9.29 4.37
N PHE A 100 9.43 8.04 3.96
CA PHE A 100 8.82 7.46 2.77
C PHE A 100 8.15 6.13 3.10
N ILE A 101 6.98 5.85 2.49
CA ILE A 101 6.25 4.58 2.67
C ILE A 101 5.70 4.09 1.33
N ALA A 102 5.92 2.81 1.06
CA ALA A 102 5.25 2.05 0.01
C ALA A 102 4.64 0.78 0.59
N VAL A 103 3.40 0.45 0.21
CA VAL A 103 2.71 -0.76 0.68
C VAL A 103 2.38 -1.65 -0.50
N PHE A 104 2.92 -2.87 -0.50
CA PHE A 104 2.54 -3.91 -1.43
C PHE A 104 1.52 -4.84 -0.81
N VAL A 105 0.49 -5.21 -1.55
CA VAL A 105 -0.55 -6.17 -1.14
C VAL A 105 -0.67 -7.25 -2.21
N ARG A 106 -0.67 -8.52 -1.77
CA ARG A 106 -0.87 -9.68 -2.64
C ARG A 106 -2.35 -9.86 -2.90
N GLU A 107 -2.73 -10.04 -4.16
CA GLU A 107 -4.10 -10.44 -4.50
C GLU A 107 -4.39 -11.85 -4.00
N LYS A 108 -5.49 -12.02 -3.25
CA LYS A 108 -5.98 -13.36 -2.90
C LYS A 108 -6.69 -13.93 -4.12
N LYS A 109 -6.20 -15.04 -4.65
CA LYS A 109 -7.00 -15.88 -5.55
C LYS A 109 -8.14 -16.45 -4.70
N ASP A 110 -9.35 -15.94 -4.90
CA ASP A 110 -10.55 -16.56 -4.33
C ASP A 110 -10.72 -17.92 -5.03
N GLU A 111 -10.25 -19.01 -4.42
CA GLU A 111 -10.42 -20.38 -4.95
C GLU A 111 -11.88 -20.89 -4.87
N ARG A 112 -12.87 -19.97 -4.87
CA ARG A 112 -14.30 -20.27 -4.71
C ARG A 112 -15.11 -20.19 -6.00
N SER A 113 -14.49 -19.98 -7.17
CA SER A 113 -15.21 -19.87 -8.45
C SER A 113 -15.05 -21.05 -9.41
N THR A 114 -14.43 -22.16 -9.01
CA THR A 114 -14.39 -23.39 -9.82
C THR A 114 -15.26 -24.49 -9.20
N LEU A 115 -16.57 -24.34 -9.29
CA LEU A 115 -17.46 -25.49 -9.35
C LEU A 115 -17.67 -25.82 -10.84
N PRO A 116 -17.59 -27.10 -11.27
CA PRO A 116 -17.95 -27.47 -12.63
C PRO A 116 -19.42 -27.11 -12.86
N VAL A 117 -19.69 -26.29 -13.87
CA VAL A 117 -21.05 -26.09 -14.37
C VAL A 117 -21.32 -27.25 -15.31
N ASP A 118 -22.11 -28.22 -14.86
CA ASP A 118 -22.65 -29.25 -15.74
C ASP A 118 -23.51 -28.58 -16.82
N ASP A 119 -23.26 -28.99 -18.07
CA ASP A 119 -23.97 -28.55 -19.27
C ASP A 119 -25.46 -28.93 -19.23
N ALA A 120 -26.34 -27.93 -19.30
CA ALA A 120 -27.66 -28.08 -19.89
C ALA A 120 -28.12 -26.75 -20.51
N HIS A 121 -28.54 -26.89 -21.78
CA HIS A 121 -28.81 -25.89 -22.80
C HIS A 121 -29.87 -24.80 -22.49
N GLU A 122 -29.61 -23.62 -23.07
CA GLU A 122 -30.55 -22.70 -23.77
C GLU A 122 -31.07 -21.39 -23.10
N VAL A 123 -30.34 -20.31 -23.42
CA VAL A 123 -30.76 -18.96 -23.85
C VAL A 123 -32.06 -18.35 -23.30
N ARG A 124 -31.94 -17.30 -22.45
CA ARG A 124 -32.42 -15.93 -22.78
C ARG A 124 -32.11 -14.90 -21.68
N ALA A 125 -31.36 -13.88 -22.11
CA ALA A 125 -31.35 -12.48 -21.69
C ALA A 125 -32.07 -12.08 -20.38
N LEU A 126 -31.30 -11.52 -19.43
CA LEU A 126 -31.44 -10.13 -18.97
C LEU A 126 -30.26 -9.75 -18.06
N LYS A 127 -29.26 -9.09 -18.65
CA LYS A 127 -28.29 -8.26 -17.93
C LYS A 127 -29.06 -7.16 -17.21
N ARG A 128 -29.18 -7.24 -15.88
CA ARG A 128 -29.66 -6.11 -15.07
C ARG A 128 -28.77 -5.92 -13.84
N HIS A 129 -27.70 -5.17 -14.07
CA HIS A 129 -27.09 -4.19 -13.18
C HIS A 129 -27.50 -4.30 -11.70
N ARG A 130 -26.69 -4.95 -10.87
CA ARG A 130 -26.75 -4.79 -9.41
C ARG A 130 -25.53 -4.00 -8.95
N ARG A 131 -25.63 -2.67 -9.11
CA ARG A 131 -24.78 -1.69 -8.42
C ARG A 131 -24.84 -1.98 -6.91
N ARG A 132 -23.76 -2.45 -6.31
CA ARG A 132 -23.62 -2.45 -4.85
C ARG A 132 -23.32 -1.01 -4.43
N LYS A 133 -24.32 -0.38 -3.82
CA LYS A 133 -24.25 0.96 -3.27
C LYS A 133 -23.32 0.97 -2.05
N ILE A 134 -22.51 2.02 -2.01
CA ILE A 134 -21.71 2.49 -0.89
C ILE A 134 -22.59 2.59 0.36
N LEU A 135 -22.15 1.98 1.47
CA LEU A 135 -22.71 2.21 2.80
C LEU A 135 -21.81 3.22 3.53
N PRO A 136 -22.29 4.45 3.81
CA PRO A 136 -21.55 5.40 4.62
C PRO A 136 -21.73 5.10 6.11
N CYS A 137 -20.60 5.09 6.82
CA CYS A 137 -20.51 5.13 8.27
C CYS A 137 -21.15 6.42 8.81
N THR A 138 -22.23 6.33 9.60
CA THR A 138 -22.63 7.41 10.52
C THR A 138 -23.28 6.86 11.80
N ARG A 139 -22.58 7.12 12.92
CA ARG A 139 -23.04 7.47 14.29
C ARG A 139 -24.38 6.91 14.81
N ILE A 140 -24.29 6.16 15.92
CA ILE A 140 -25.33 6.16 16.97
C ILE A 140 -24.66 6.51 18.29
N SER A 141 -25.13 7.61 18.91
CA SER A 141 -24.84 7.99 20.28
C SER A 141 -26.15 8.12 21.05
N LYS A 142 -26.04 7.84 22.35
CA LYS A 142 -26.95 8.14 23.48
C LYS A 142 -28.12 7.20 23.70
N MET A 143 -28.00 6.37 24.75
CA MET A 143 -29.04 6.27 25.79
C MET A 143 -28.35 6.15 27.16
N TRP A 144 -28.26 7.27 27.86
CA TRP A 144 -28.16 7.32 29.32
C TRP A 144 -29.58 7.24 29.90
N LEU A 145 -29.66 6.75 31.16
CA LEU A 145 -30.80 6.79 32.11
C LEU A 145 -31.53 5.45 32.33
N HIS A 146 -31.02 4.65 33.27
CA HIS A 146 -31.72 4.42 34.54
C HIS A 146 -30.75 3.80 35.57
N SER A 147 -30.21 4.65 36.45
CA SER A 147 -29.60 4.23 37.73
C SER A 147 -30.50 4.79 38.82
N LEU A 148 -31.36 3.94 39.39
CA LEU A 148 -32.01 4.17 40.66
C LEU A 148 -32.60 2.85 41.16
N MET A 149 -32.41 2.60 42.46
CA MET A 149 -32.84 1.44 43.27
C MET A 149 -31.77 0.37 43.55
N SER A 150 -30.72 0.75 44.27
CA SER A 150 -30.20 -0.09 45.35
C SER A 150 -29.64 0.78 46.49
N SER A 151 -30.52 1.21 47.39
CA SER A 151 -30.17 1.55 48.76
C SER A 151 -31.39 1.31 49.65
N ARG A 152 -31.40 0.15 50.30
CA ARG A 152 -32.08 -0.18 51.55
C ARG A 152 -31.62 -1.56 51.99
N ARG A 153 -30.51 -1.61 52.72
CA ARG A 153 -30.46 -2.10 54.12
C ARG A 153 -29.43 -1.28 54.86
#